data_AF-A0AAW1PP42-F1
#
_entry.id   AF-A0AAW1PP42-F1
#
_cell.length_a   1.000
_cell.length_b   1.000
_cell.length_c   1.000
_cell.angle_alpha   90.00
_cell.angle_beta   90.00
_cell.angle_gamma   90.00
#
_symmetry.space_group_name_H-M   'P 1'
#
loop_
_entity.id
_entity.type
_entity.pdbx_description
1 polymer ?
#
loop_
_entity_poly.entity_id
_entity_poly.type
_entity_poly.pdbx_seq_one_letter_code
_entity_poly.pdbx_strand_id
1 'polypeptide(L)'
;MAPDRRGNSNSLLGHDQHATYTSAGVGGYLKDKRRPAGQHCDCFGYRAKSITGSVAALLEKPGGGSTWLQSLRTVPYGEASEALCTLMGVGPKVRACIGLLLLDRTEAIPAATHVWQLAIRYKAAAAAAELVACRR
;
A
#
# COMPACT_ATOMS: atom_id res chain seq x y z
N MET A 1 3.17 -40.34 -20.82
CA MET A 1 1.94 -41.03 -20.38
C MET A 1 1.92 -40.96 -18.86
N ALA A 2 1.10 -40.11 -18.26
CA ALA A 2 1.05 -39.90 -16.81
C ALA A 2 -0.25 -40.45 -16.22
N PRO A 3 -0.20 -41.17 -15.08
CA PRO A 3 -1.35 -41.34 -14.18
C PRO A 3 -0.99 -40.88 -12.75
N ASP A 4 -1.87 -40.56 -11.81
CA ASP A 4 -3.30 -40.23 -11.75
C ASP A 4 -3.46 -39.28 -10.54
N ARG A 5 -4.43 -38.36 -10.61
CA ARG A 5 -4.92 -37.57 -9.49
C ARG A 5 -5.77 -38.47 -8.59
N ARG A 6 -5.41 -38.62 -7.32
CA ARG A 6 -6.31 -38.65 -6.14
C ARG A 6 -5.53 -39.07 -4.90
N GLY A 7 -5.36 -38.13 -3.98
CA GLY A 7 -4.78 -38.35 -2.65
C GLY A 7 -5.27 -37.29 -1.69
N ASN A 8 -6.56 -37.35 -1.34
CA ASN A 8 -7.10 -36.69 -0.17
C ASN A 8 -6.77 -37.55 1.06
N SER A 9 -6.02 -37.02 2.00
CA SER A 9 -6.15 -37.44 3.40
C SER A 9 -5.95 -36.22 4.29
N ASN A 10 -7.09 -35.69 4.77
CA ASN A 10 -7.20 -34.92 5.99
C ASN A 10 -6.35 -35.59 7.09
N SER A 11 -5.22 -34.98 7.45
CA SER A 11 -4.64 -35.09 8.78
C SER A 11 -4.92 -33.77 9.50
N LEU A 12 -6.14 -33.70 10.06
CA LEU A 12 -6.52 -32.69 11.04
C LEU A 12 -5.83 -33.01 12.36
N LEU A 13 -4.65 -32.45 12.62
CA LEU A 13 -4.17 -32.12 13.96
C LEU A 13 -3.18 -30.96 13.86
N GLY A 14 -3.74 -29.75 13.98
CA GLY A 14 -3.02 -28.50 14.16
C GLY A 14 -4.04 -27.47 14.62
N HIS A 15 -4.11 -27.27 15.93
CA HIS A 15 -4.94 -26.29 16.60
C HIS A 15 -4.42 -24.87 16.32
N ASP A 16 -4.41 -24.46 15.06
CA ASP A 16 -4.01 -23.10 14.67
C ASP A 16 -5.00 -22.60 13.60
N GLN A 17 -6.03 -21.89 14.05
CA GLN A 17 -7.05 -21.30 13.18
C GLN A 17 -6.52 -20.09 12.39
N HIS A 18 -5.22 -19.78 12.49
CA HIS A 18 -4.59 -18.69 11.78
C HIS A 18 -3.96 -19.19 10.48
N ALA A 19 -4.75 -19.17 9.40
CA ALA A 19 -4.19 -19.28 8.06
C ALA A 19 -3.33 -18.03 7.76
N THR A 20 -2.01 -18.19 7.73
CA THR A 20 -1.11 -17.13 7.28
C THR A 20 -1.13 -17.07 5.75
N TYR A 21 -1.70 -15.99 5.20
CA TYR A 21 -1.64 -15.72 3.77
C TYR A 21 -0.44 -14.81 3.47
N THR A 22 0.37 -15.19 2.49
CA THR A 22 1.37 -14.27 1.94
C THR A 22 0.67 -13.26 1.06
N SER A 23 1.09 -11.99 1.09
CA SER A 23 0.59 -10.97 0.17
C SER A 23 0.66 -11.50 -1.26
N ALA A 24 -0.44 -11.46 -2.01
CA ALA A 24 -0.44 -11.89 -3.39
C ALA A 24 0.64 -11.09 -4.15
N GLY A 25 1.54 -11.80 -4.85
CA GLY A 25 2.50 -11.14 -5.72
C GLY A 25 1.78 -10.29 -6.78
N VAL A 26 2.49 -9.35 -7.40
CA VAL A 26 1.96 -8.46 -8.46
C VAL A 26 1.17 -9.25 -9.52
N GLY A 27 1.64 -10.45 -9.90
CA GLY A 27 0.93 -11.33 -10.85
C GLY A 27 -0.38 -11.97 -10.34
N GLY A 28 -0.62 -12.02 -9.03
CA GLY A 28 -1.84 -12.57 -8.43
C GLY A 28 -3.05 -11.65 -8.60
N TYR A 29 -2.84 -10.33 -8.62
CA TYR A 29 -3.92 -9.34 -8.77
C TYR A 29 -4.41 -9.16 -10.22
N LEU A 30 -3.62 -9.54 -11.24
CA LEU A 30 -4.04 -9.49 -12.65
C LEU A 30 -4.70 -10.77 -13.15
N LYS A 31 -4.67 -11.87 -12.39
CA LYS A 31 -5.03 -13.20 -12.88
C LYS A 31 -6.52 -13.44 -13.13
N ASP A 32 -7.35 -12.40 -13.12
CA ASP A 32 -8.79 -12.58 -13.31
C ASP A 32 -9.35 -11.95 -14.58
N LYS A 33 -9.44 -12.76 -15.63
CA LYS A 33 -10.42 -12.56 -16.71
C LYS A 33 -11.45 -13.68 -16.81
N ARG A 34 -11.44 -14.67 -15.92
CA ARG A 34 -12.38 -15.81 -15.85
C ARG A 34 -12.32 -16.44 -14.45
N ARG A 35 -12.96 -15.83 -13.45
CA ARG A 35 -13.08 -16.43 -12.11
C ARG A 35 -14.13 -17.54 -12.12
N PRO A 36 -13.79 -18.79 -11.77
CA PRO A 36 -14.79 -19.80 -11.46
C PRO A 36 -15.55 -19.40 -10.19
N ALA A 37 -16.86 -19.63 -10.18
CA ALA A 37 -17.73 -19.33 -9.05
C ALA A 37 -17.22 -20.07 -7.78
N GLY A 38 -16.83 -19.32 -6.74
CA GLY A 38 -16.46 -19.89 -5.43
C GLY A 38 -15.28 -19.24 -4.71
N GLN A 39 -14.45 -18.45 -5.38
CA GLN A 39 -13.34 -17.75 -4.72
C GLN A 39 -13.87 -16.45 -4.08
N HIS A 40 -13.69 -16.32 -2.76
CA HIS A 40 -14.11 -15.17 -1.96
C HIS A 40 -13.68 -13.88 -2.66
N CYS A 41 -14.64 -12.98 -2.89
CA CYS A 41 -14.33 -11.67 -3.41
C CYS A 41 -13.59 -10.91 -2.30
N ASP A 42 -12.33 -10.54 -2.56
CA ASP A 42 -11.73 -9.51 -1.74
C ASP A 42 -12.55 -8.22 -1.97
N CYS A 43 -13.31 -7.80 -0.96
CA CYS A 43 -14.25 -6.67 -1.02
C CYS A 43 -13.52 -5.31 -1.10
N PHE A 44 -12.71 -5.09 -2.14
CA PHE A 44 -11.95 -3.86 -2.36
C PHE A 44 -12.80 -2.68 -2.86
N GLY A 45 -14.06 -2.92 -3.23
CA GLY A 45 -14.97 -1.88 -3.73
C GLY A 45 -14.39 -1.10 -4.90
N TYR A 46 -14.55 0.22 -4.91
CA TYR A 46 -14.03 1.09 -5.98
C TYR A 46 -12.49 1.06 -6.08
N ARG A 47 -11.78 0.69 -5.00
CA ARG A 47 -10.31 0.61 -4.97
C ARG A 47 -9.77 -0.60 -5.72
N ALA A 48 -10.62 -1.59 -6.03
CA ALA A 48 -10.22 -2.74 -6.85
C ALA A 48 -9.57 -2.28 -8.16
N LYS A 49 -10.13 -1.24 -8.79
CA LYS A 49 -9.58 -0.65 -10.03
C LYS A 49 -8.18 -0.08 -9.80
N SER A 50 -7.98 0.73 -8.75
CA SER A 50 -6.65 1.31 -8.46
C SER A 50 -5.59 0.24 -8.20
N ILE A 51 -5.96 -0.88 -7.57
CA ILE A 51 -5.06 -2.00 -7.32
C ILE A 51 -4.67 -2.64 -8.66
N THR A 52 -5.65 -3.09 -9.46
CA THR A 52 -5.34 -3.76 -10.73
C THR A 52 -4.59 -2.86 -11.72
N GLY A 53 -4.94 -1.57 -11.80
CA GLY A 53 -4.24 -0.63 -12.68
C GLY A 53 -2.84 -0.25 -12.19
N SER A 54 -2.62 -0.08 -10.88
CA SER A 54 -1.27 0.14 -10.36
C SER A 54 -0.36 -1.07 -10.60
N VAL A 55 -0.90 -2.26 -10.39
CA VAL A 55 -0.18 -3.51 -10.60
C VAL A 55 0.14 -3.72 -12.08
N ALA A 56 -0.78 -3.41 -13.00
CA ALA A 56 -0.50 -3.41 -14.44
C ALA A 56 0.63 -2.44 -14.80
N ALA A 57 0.56 -1.19 -14.33
CA ALA A 57 1.60 -0.19 -14.57
C ALA A 57 2.97 -0.60 -14.00
N LEU A 58 3.00 -1.33 -12.88
CA LEU A 58 4.24 -1.86 -12.28
C LEU A 58 4.84 -3.02 -13.09
N LEU A 59 4.02 -3.85 -13.74
CA LEU A 59 4.50 -4.91 -14.62
C LEU A 59 5.12 -4.36 -15.91
N GLU A 60 4.61 -3.23 -16.40
CA GLU A 60 5.14 -2.55 -17.59
C GLU A 60 6.48 -1.84 -17.34
N LYS A 61 6.90 -1.66 -16.08
CA LYS A 61 8.17 -1.00 -15.77
C LYS A 61 9.38 -1.89 -16.15
N PRO A 62 10.47 -1.28 -16.66
CA PRO A 62 11.67 -2.02 -17.01
C PRO A 62 12.28 -2.69 -15.78
N GLY A 63 12.61 -3.98 -15.89
CA GLY A 63 13.16 -4.77 -14.79
C GLY A 63 12.14 -5.20 -13.72
N GLY A 64 10.85 -4.96 -13.95
CA GLY A 64 9.76 -5.34 -13.06
C GLY A 64 9.51 -4.36 -11.91
N GLY A 65 8.31 -4.45 -11.33
CA GLY A 65 7.85 -3.51 -10.31
C GLY A 65 8.71 -3.45 -9.05
N SER A 66 9.29 -4.57 -8.62
CA SER A 66 10.16 -4.61 -7.43
C SER A 66 11.47 -3.85 -7.64
N THR A 67 12.12 -4.04 -8.78
CA THR A 67 13.38 -3.38 -9.13
C THR A 67 13.18 -1.89 -9.28
N TRP A 68 12.07 -1.48 -9.91
CA TRP A 68 11.69 -0.09 -10.02
C TRP A 68 11.42 0.55 -8.66
N LEU A 69 10.69 -0.12 -7.75
CA LEU A 69 10.48 0.41 -6.40
C LEU A 69 11.78 0.51 -5.58
N GLN A 70 12.72 -0.40 -5.79
CA GLN A 70 14.03 -0.36 -5.13
C GLN A 70 14.88 0.82 -5.63
N SER A 71 14.85 1.14 -6.93
CA SER A 71 15.60 2.29 -7.47
C SER A 71 15.08 3.63 -6.94
N LEU A 72 13.80 3.73 -6.55
CA LEU A 72 13.25 4.94 -5.93
C LEU A 72 13.85 5.27 -4.54
N ARG A 73 14.58 4.33 -3.91
CA ARG A 73 15.29 4.59 -2.65
C ARG A 73 16.57 5.39 -2.82
N THR A 74 17.13 5.46 -4.03
CA THR A 74 18.37 6.23 -4.28
C THR A 74 18.09 7.64 -4.80
N VAL A 75 16.91 7.89 -5.38
CA VAL A 75 16.55 9.20 -5.96
C VAL A 75 15.97 10.17 -4.91
N PRO A 76 16.09 11.49 -5.08
CA PRO A 76 15.51 12.48 -4.18
C PRO A 76 14.00 12.28 -3.96
N TYR A 77 13.49 12.62 -2.77
CA TYR A 77 12.07 12.38 -2.44
C TYR A 77 11.09 13.08 -3.38
N GLY A 78 11.43 14.29 -3.86
CA GLY A 78 10.61 15.00 -4.84
C GLY A 78 10.36 14.16 -6.10
N GLU A 79 11.44 13.64 -6.68
CA GLU A 79 11.40 12.79 -7.87
C GLU A 79 10.71 11.45 -7.60
N ALA A 80 11.00 10.80 -6.46
CA ALA A 80 10.33 9.56 -6.07
C ALA A 80 8.82 9.76 -5.88
N SER A 81 8.43 10.88 -5.28
CA SER A 81 7.04 11.26 -5.03
C SER A 81 6.27 11.53 -6.32
N GLU A 82 6.89 12.18 -7.31
CA GLU A 82 6.31 12.36 -8.64
C GLU A 82 6.18 11.03 -9.39
N ALA A 83 7.22 10.19 -9.35
CA ALA A 83 7.20 8.86 -9.96
C ALA A 83 6.07 7.99 -9.39
N LEU A 84 5.84 8.01 -8.07
CA LEU A 84 4.75 7.30 -7.42
C LEU A 84 3.37 7.84 -7.80
N CYS A 85 3.24 9.15 -8.03
CA CYS A 85 1.98 9.76 -8.47
C CYS A 85 1.53 9.34 -9.86
N THR A 86 2.40 8.71 -10.66
CA THR A 86 2.02 8.12 -11.96
C THR A 86 1.14 6.88 -11.81
N LEU A 87 1.12 6.24 -10.63
CA LEU A 87 0.33 5.05 -10.36
C LEU A 87 -1.13 5.41 -10.06
N MET A 88 -2.06 4.63 -10.62
CA MET A 88 -3.48 4.90 -10.51
C MET A 88 -3.99 4.73 -9.06
N GLY A 89 -4.52 5.81 -8.49
CA GLY A 89 -5.03 5.81 -7.10
C GLY A 89 -3.97 6.17 -6.06
N VAL A 90 -2.74 6.51 -6.48
CA VAL A 90 -1.69 7.03 -5.59
C VAL A 90 -1.72 8.56 -5.58
N GLY A 91 -2.39 9.11 -4.56
CA GLY A 91 -2.44 10.55 -4.31
C GLY A 91 -1.35 11.02 -3.33
N PRO A 92 -1.31 12.33 -3.00
CA PRO A 92 -0.30 12.93 -2.13
C PRO A 92 -0.18 12.28 -0.75
N LYS A 93 -1.31 11.88 -0.16
CA LYS A 93 -1.32 11.14 1.11
C LYS A 93 -0.66 9.76 0.98
N VAL A 94 -0.99 9.03 -0.09
CA VAL A 94 -0.57 7.64 -0.27
C VAL A 94 0.92 7.57 -0.60
N ARG A 95 1.41 8.45 -1.50
CA ARG A 95 2.85 8.53 -1.81
C ARG A 95 3.69 8.91 -0.60
N ALA A 96 3.20 9.80 0.28
CA ALA A 96 3.89 10.14 1.51
C ALA A 96 3.97 8.95 2.49
N CYS A 97 2.89 8.15 2.61
CA CYS A 97 2.93 6.90 3.38
C CYS A 97 3.94 5.90 2.80
N ILE A 98 4.00 5.75 1.47
CA ILE A 98 4.95 4.85 0.80
C ILE A 98 6.39 5.35 1.03
N GLY A 99 6.62 6.65 0.89
CA GLY A 99 7.92 7.28 1.15
C GLY A 99 8.40 7.02 2.59
N LEU A 100 7.53 7.27 3.56
CA LEU A 100 7.86 7.14 4.98
C LEU A 100 8.06 5.68 5.42
N LEU A 101 7.19 4.76 4.97
CA LEU A 101 7.14 3.39 5.50
C LEU A 101 7.93 2.37 4.67
N LEU A 102 8.16 2.65 3.39
CA LEU A 102 8.76 1.68 2.45
C LEU A 102 10.04 2.17 1.78
N LEU A 103 10.27 3.49 1.70
CA LEU A 103 11.44 4.09 1.04
C LEU A 103 12.40 4.80 2.02
N ASP A 104 12.20 4.63 3.33
CA ASP A 104 13.06 5.18 4.39
C ASP A 104 13.22 6.72 4.34
N ARG A 105 12.19 7.44 3.85
CA ARG A 105 12.18 8.90 3.77
C ARG A 105 11.56 9.52 5.01
N THR A 106 12.39 9.90 5.99
CA THR A 106 11.94 10.54 7.24
C THR A 106 11.36 11.95 7.03
N GLU A 107 11.67 12.59 5.91
CA GLU A 107 11.11 13.89 5.51
C GLU A 107 9.66 13.82 4.99
N ALA A 108 9.13 12.62 4.70
CA ALA A 108 7.79 12.43 4.17
C ALA A 108 6.73 12.42 5.30
N ILE A 109 5.89 13.46 5.38
CA ILE A 109 4.80 13.54 6.35
C ILE A 109 3.45 13.26 5.65
N PRO A 110 2.76 12.13 5.93
CA PRO A 110 1.45 11.84 5.37
C PRO A 110 0.36 12.70 6.04
N ALA A 111 0.10 13.87 5.46
CA ALA A 111 -0.93 14.81 5.93
C ALA A 111 -2.36 14.31 5.65
N ALA A 112 -2.85 13.39 6.48
CA ALA A 112 -4.24 12.98 6.52
C ALA A 112 -5.07 13.90 7.44
N THR A 113 -6.40 13.80 7.40
CA THR A 113 -7.30 14.58 8.27
C THR A 113 -6.93 14.48 9.75
N HIS A 114 -6.43 13.34 10.21
CA HIS A 114 -5.99 13.19 11.60
C HIS A 114 -4.75 14.05 11.91
N VAL A 115 -3.78 14.08 11.00
CA VAL A 115 -2.59 14.95 11.14
C VAL A 115 -3.00 16.42 11.10
N TRP A 116 -3.95 16.78 10.24
CA TRP A 116 -4.53 18.12 10.20
C TRP A 116 -5.25 18.50 11.50
N GLN A 117 -6.07 17.61 12.05
CA GLN A 117 -6.74 17.82 13.34
C GLN A 117 -5.74 17.97 14.48
N LEU A 118 -4.66 17.17 14.49
CA LEU A 118 -3.57 17.32 15.46
C LEU A 118 -2.86 18.66 15.29
N ALA A 119 -2.56 19.06 14.05
CA ALA A 119 -1.94 20.36 13.77
C ALA A 119 -2.81 21.51 14.27
N ILE A 120 -4.12 21.49 14.04
CA ILE A 120 -5.03 22.51 14.58
C ILE A 120 -5.01 22.46 16.11
N ARG A 121 -5.24 21.30 16.72
CA ARG A 121 -5.34 21.17 18.19
C ARG A 121 -4.09 21.67 18.90
N TYR A 122 -2.90 21.32 18.40
CA TYR A 122 -1.66 21.62 19.10
C TYR A 122 -0.96 22.88 18.60
N LYS A 123 -1.04 23.24 17.31
CA LYS A 123 -0.47 24.50 16.82
C LYS A 123 -1.37 25.71 17.07
N ALA A 124 -2.71 25.57 17.02
CA ALA A 124 -3.58 26.66 17.47
C ALA A 124 -3.51 26.84 18.99
N ALA A 125 -3.32 25.76 19.76
CA ALA A 125 -3.04 25.86 21.19
C ALA A 125 -1.67 26.49 21.48
N ALA A 126 -0.63 26.23 20.68
CA ALA A 126 0.67 26.90 20.81
C ALA A 126 0.57 28.40 20.47
N ALA A 127 -0.13 28.78 19.40
CA ALA A 127 -0.37 30.18 19.04
C ALA A 127 -1.23 30.91 20.09
N ALA A 128 -2.19 30.21 20.72
CA ALA A 128 -2.98 30.75 21.83
C ALA A 128 -2.17 30.85 23.14
N ALA A 129 -1.26 29.91 23.40
CA ALA A 129 -0.39 29.92 24.58
C ALA A 129 0.66 31.05 24.51
N GLU A 130 1.19 31.37 23.32
CA GLU A 130 2.12 32.49 23.14
C GLU A 130 1.45 33.86 23.40
N LEU A 131 0.18 34.01 23.02
CA LEU A 131 -0.62 35.22 23.33
C LEU A 131 -0.97 35.37 24.82
N VAL A 132 -1.05 34.26 25.57
CA VAL A 132 -1.26 34.28 27.03
C VAL A 132 0.04 34.53 27.79
N ALA A 133 1.19 34.07 27.27
CA ALA A 133 2.51 34.34 27.84
C ALA A 133 2.99 35.80 27.62
N CYS A 134 2.61 36.44 26.51
CA CYS A 134 2.91 37.86 26.23
C CYS A 134 1.93 38.84 26.92
N ARG A 135 1.03 38.36 27.79
CA ARG A 135 0.15 39.19 28.63
C ARG A 135 0.43 38.99 30.12
N ARG A 136 1.70 38.92 30.49
CA ARG A 136 2.20 39.23 31.83
C ARG A 136 3.38 40.18 31.75
#